data_AF-A0A0Q6MJU5-F1
#
_entry.id   AF-A0A0Q6MJU5-F1
#
_cell.length_a   1.000
_cell.length_b   1.000
_cell.length_c   1.000
_cell.angle_alpha   90.00
_cell.angle_beta   90.00
_cell.angle_gamma   90.00
#
_symmetry.space_group_name_H-M   'P 1'
#
loop_
_entity.id
_entity.type
_entity.pdbx_description
1 polymer ?
#
loop_
_entity_poly.entity_id
_entity_poly.type
_entity_poly.pdbx_seq_one_letter_code
_entity_poly.pdbx_strand_id
1 'polypeptide(L)'
;MNFPKVTFDTRRALADFDGDADSIAEVLLAFLEDLDTGRTALEDAPARGRAAYAAVLHELANSLESIWCFDAGRRVREIERSCHRGEVLDTALVQHEVSQLLEASADEAREWLRQRFS
;
A
#
# COMPACT_ATOMS: atom_id res chain seq x y z
N MET A 1 -10.60 16.20 -7.08
CA MET A 1 -9.61 15.15 -7.36
C MET A 1 -10.36 13.83 -7.40
N ASN A 2 -10.12 13.00 -8.40
CA ASN A 2 -10.72 11.67 -8.48
C ASN A 2 -9.84 10.74 -7.63
N PHE A 3 -10.38 10.18 -6.55
CA PHE A 3 -9.59 9.33 -5.66
C PHE A 3 -9.27 8.01 -6.35
N PRO A 4 -8.06 7.46 -6.18
CA PRO A 4 -7.77 6.14 -6.71
C PRO A 4 -8.68 5.13 -6.02
N LYS A 5 -9.48 4.41 -6.83
CA LYS A 5 -10.31 3.33 -6.33
C LYS A 5 -9.38 2.17 -5.95
N VAL A 6 -9.30 1.89 -4.65
CA VAL A 6 -8.66 0.68 -4.13
C VAL A 6 -9.71 -0.42 -4.02
N THR A 7 -9.30 -1.67 -4.13
CA THR A 7 -10.17 -2.82 -3.95
C THR A 7 -9.37 -3.93 -3.28
N PHE A 8 -9.91 -4.48 -2.20
CA PHE A 8 -9.37 -5.66 -1.56
C PHE A 8 -9.85 -6.94 -2.27
N ASP A 9 -8.93 -7.73 -2.84
CA ASP A 9 -9.27 -8.98 -3.52
C ASP A 9 -9.53 -10.11 -2.51
N THR A 10 -10.74 -10.12 -1.95
CA THR A 10 -11.20 -11.16 -1.01
C THR A 10 -11.09 -12.56 -1.59
N ARG A 11 -11.36 -12.72 -2.89
CA ARG A 11 -11.32 -14.03 -3.54
C ARG A 11 -9.90 -14.59 -3.52
N ARG A 12 -8.92 -13.74 -3.80
CA ARG A 12 -7.51 -14.13 -3.79
C ARG A 12 -7.01 -14.37 -2.37
N ALA A 13 -7.36 -13.51 -1.41
CA ALA A 13 -7.02 -13.70 -0.01
C ALA A 13 -7.46 -15.07 0.53
N LEU A 14 -8.72 -15.42 0.29
CA LEU A 14 -9.26 -16.73 0.67
C LEU A 14 -8.56 -17.88 -0.06
N ALA A 15 -8.13 -17.70 -1.31
CA ALA A 15 -7.43 -18.75 -2.04
C ALA A 15 -5.99 -18.97 -1.54
N ASP A 16 -5.30 -17.91 -1.13
CA ASP A 16 -3.91 -18.01 -0.65
C ASP A 16 -3.83 -18.63 0.77
N PHE A 17 -4.94 -18.59 1.53
CA PHE A 17 -5.05 -19.13 2.90
C PHE A 17 -6.02 -20.32 3.04
N ASP A 18 -6.38 -20.99 1.94
CA ASP A 18 -7.33 -22.12 1.95
C ASP A 18 -8.67 -21.83 2.69
N GLY A 19 -9.10 -20.56 2.65
CA GLY A 19 -10.30 -20.06 3.31
C GLY A 19 -10.14 -19.70 4.79
N ASP A 20 -8.93 -19.82 5.35
CA ASP A 20 -8.64 -19.44 6.73
C ASP A 20 -8.70 -17.92 6.91
N ALA A 21 -9.79 -17.47 7.52
CA ALA A 21 -10.07 -16.06 7.74
C ALA A 21 -9.24 -15.46 8.89
N ASP A 22 -8.80 -16.27 9.86
CA ASP A 22 -8.03 -15.79 11.00
C ASP A 22 -6.61 -15.44 10.55
N SER A 23 -5.98 -16.30 9.74
CA SER A 23 -4.68 -16.01 9.13
C SER A 23 -4.70 -14.77 8.21
N ILE A 24 -5.78 -14.56 7.45
CA ILE A 24 -5.97 -13.33 6.67
C ILE A 24 -6.06 -12.11 7.59
N ALA A 25 -6.80 -12.23 8.70
CA ALA A 25 -6.95 -11.15 9.67
C ALA A 25 -5.61 -10.76 10.31
N GLU A 26 -4.76 -11.74 10.65
CA GLU A 26 -3.42 -11.49 11.17
C GLU A 26 -2.56 -10.65 10.19
N VAL A 27 -2.59 -10.98 8.90
CA VAL A 27 -1.87 -10.21 7.87
C VAL A 27 -2.41 -8.79 7.76
N LEU A 28 -3.73 -8.62 7.77
CA LEU A 28 -4.37 -7.30 7.70
C LEU A 28 -4.04 -6.44 8.93
N LEU A 29 -4.06 -7.03 10.13
CA LEU A 29 -3.72 -6.34 11.37
C LEU A 29 -2.26 -5.92 11.38
N ALA A 30 -1.33 -6.79 10.96
CA ALA A 30 0.08 -6.45 10.86
C ALA A 30 0.32 -5.26 9.92
N PHE A 31 -0.36 -5.23 8.76
CA PHE A 31 -0.30 -4.08 7.86
C PHE A 31 -0.82 -2.78 8.51
N LEU A 32 -1.93 -2.85 9.26
CA LEU A 32 -2.50 -1.69 9.95
C LEU A 32 -1.58 -1.18 11.07
N GLU A 33 -0.88 -2.07 11.77
CA GLU A 33 0.11 -1.72 12.79
C GLU A 33 1.34 -1.01 12.19
N ASP A 34 1.79 -1.43 11.00
CA ASP A 34 2.95 -0.87 10.31
C ASP A 34 2.66 0.37 9.45
N LEU A 35 1.39 0.77 9.32
CA LEU A 35 0.94 1.85 8.41
C LEU A 35 1.69 3.17 8.66
N ASP A 36 1.80 3.59 9.91
CA ASP A 36 2.45 4.85 10.29
C ASP A 36 3.97 4.82 10.05
N THR A 37 4.58 3.63 10.22
CA THR A 37 5.99 3.41 9.89
C THR A 37 6.23 3.61 8.39
N GLY A 38 5.36 3.04 7.55
CA GLY A 38 5.41 3.22 6.10
C GLY A 38 5.23 4.67 5.66
N ARG A 39 4.29 5.40 6.27
CA ARG A 39 4.06 6.82 6.00
C ARG A 39 5.25 7.68 6.37
N THR A 40 5.83 7.45 7.55
CA THR A 40 7.03 8.17 8.00
C THR A 40 8.21 7.93 7.05
N ALA A 41 8.40 6.68 6.61
CA ALA A 41 9.44 6.36 5.64
C ALA A 41 9.23 7.08 4.29
N LEU A 42 7.98 7.19 3.82
CA LEU A 42 7.62 7.90 2.59
C LEU A 42 7.92 9.40 2.68
N GLU A 43 7.66 10.01 3.84
CA GLU A 43 7.91 11.43 4.10
C GLU A 43 9.41 11.76 4.12
N ASP A 44 10.21 10.91 4.76
CA ASP A 44 11.64 11.10 4.95
C ASP A 44 12.50 10.80 3.71
N ALA A 45 12.07 9.84 2.89
CA ALA A 45 12.93 9.27 1.87
C ALA A 45 13.39 10.24 0.75
N PRO A 46 12.59 11.23 0.30
CA PRO A 46 13.05 12.19 -0.70
C PRO A 46 14.30 12.98 -0.28
N ALA A 47 14.43 13.32 1.01
CA ALA A 47 15.59 14.02 1.55
C ALA A 47 16.88 13.16 1.49
N ARG A 48 16.73 11.84 1.45
CA ARG A 48 17.83 10.86 1.35
C ARG A 48 18.20 10.53 -0.11
N GLY A 49 17.51 11.15 -1.07
CA GLY A 49 17.76 11.02 -2.49
C GLY A 49 16.90 9.97 -3.20
N ARG A 50 16.98 9.98 -4.53
CA ARG A 50 16.12 9.20 -5.43
C ARG A 50 16.17 7.69 -5.18
N ALA A 51 17.34 7.14 -4.91
CA ALA A 51 17.49 5.70 -4.68
C ALA A 51 16.79 5.24 -3.40
N ALA A 52 16.92 6.02 -2.31
CA ALA A 52 16.21 5.77 -1.07
C ALA A 52 14.70 5.90 -1.25
N TYR A 53 14.26 6.91 -2.01
CA TYR A 53 12.84 7.10 -2.30
C TYR A 53 12.23 5.96 -3.11
N ALA A 54 12.92 5.49 -4.16
CA ALA A 54 12.49 4.34 -4.93
C ALA A 54 12.43 3.06 -4.08
N ALA A 55 13.40 2.84 -3.17
CA ALA A 55 13.38 1.71 -2.25
C ALA A 55 12.17 1.75 -1.30
N VAL A 56 11.81 2.92 -0.76
CA VAL A 56 10.60 3.03 0.07
C VAL A 56 9.33 2.77 -0.74
N LEU A 57 9.22 3.31 -1.96
CA LEU A 57 8.08 3.01 -2.85
C LEU A 57 7.99 1.51 -3.16
N HIS A 58 9.12 0.84 -3.33
CA HIS A 58 9.18 -0.61 -3.54
C HIS A 58 8.57 -1.39 -2.36
N GLU A 59 8.97 -1.07 -1.13
CA GLU A 59 8.47 -1.73 0.07
C GLU A 59 6.98 -1.44 0.32
N LEU A 60 6.53 -0.21 0.07
CA LEU A 60 5.12 0.13 0.17
C LEU A 60 4.28 -0.61 -0.87
N ALA A 61 4.78 -0.77 -2.10
CA ALA A 61 4.11 -1.59 -3.11
C ALA A 61 4.01 -3.06 -2.67
N ASN A 62 5.09 -3.64 -2.13
CA ASN A 62 5.07 -5.00 -1.54
C ASN A 62 4.02 -5.12 -0.43
N SER A 63 3.97 -4.12 0.47
CA SER A 63 3.03 -4.10 1.59
C SER A 63 1.58 -4.09 1.10
N LEU A 64 1.25 -3.22 0.14
CA LEU A 64 -0.07 -3.16 -0.49
C LEU A 64 -0.45 -4.45 -1.23
N GLU A 65 0.50 -5.08 -1.92
CA GLU A 65 0.27 -6.36 -2.60
C GLU A 65 0.09 -7.52 -1.60
N SER A 66 0.77 -7.47 -0.44
CA SER A 66 0.67 -8.49 0.61
C SER A 66 -0.71 -8.55 1.28
N ILE A 67 -1.45 -7.44 1.27
CA ILE A 67 -2.85 -7.35 1.70
C ILE A 67 -3.83 -7.40 0.52
N TRP A 68 -3.43 -7.93 -0.63
CA TRP A 68 -4.27 -8.13 -1.82
C TRP A 68 -4.89 -6.85 -2.40
N CYS A 69 -4.34 -5.66 -2.07
CA CYS A 69 -4.69 -4.39 -2.71
C CYS A 69 -3.83 -4.17 -3.96
N PHE A 70 -3.91 -5.08 -4.92
CA PHE A 70 -3.00 -5.12 -6.09
C PHE A 70 -3.06 -3.88 -6.98
N ASP A 71 -4.21 -3.23 -7.11
CA ASP A 71 -4.32 -2.01 -7.92
C ASP A 71 -3.58 -0.83 -7.27
N ALA A 72 -3.60 -0.75 -5.93
CA ALA A 72 -2.82 0.22 -5.19
C ALA A 72 -1.32 -0.08 -5.30
N GLY A 73 -0.93 -1.35 -5.09
CA GLY A 73 0.44 -1.80 -5.26
C GLY A 73 1.00 -1.49 -6.66
N ARG A 74 0.25 -1.85 -7.71
CA ARG A 74 0.60 -1.55 -9.11
C ARG A 74 0.80 -0.05 -9.34
N ARG A 75 -0.06 0.79 -8.77
CA ARG A 75 0.07 2.24 -8.91
C ARG A 75 1.34 2.77 -8.25
N VAL A 76 1.70 2.27 -7.07
CA VAL A 76 2.96 2.62 -6.40
C VAL A 76 4.17 2.11 -7.23
N ARG A 77 4.10 0.92 -7.83
CA ARG A 77 5.13 0.41 -8.76
C ARG A 77 5.35 1.29 -9.98
N GLU A 78 4.29 1.86 -10.55
CA GLU A 78 4.42 2.79 -11.68
C GLU A 78 5.21 4.03 -11.27
N ILE A 79 4.91 4.56 -10.08
CA ILE A 79 5.61 5.71 -9.53
C ILE A 79 7.08 5.38 -9.21
N GLU A 80 7.34 4.21 -8.60
CA GLU A 80 8.69 3.66 -8.38
C GLU A 80 9.50 3.63 -9.69
N ARG A 81 8.92 3.12 -10.78
CA ARG A 81 9.59 3.06 -12.09
C ARG A 81 9.86 4.44 -12.67
N SER A 82 8.93 5.38 -12.54
CA SER A 82 9.15 6.78 -12.93
C SER A 82 10.27 7.42 -12.12
N CYS A 83 10.37 7.10 -10.83
CA CYS A 83 11.48 7.50 -9.95
C CYS A 83 12.81 6.96 -10.49
N HIS A 84 12.90 5.67 -10.82
CA HIS A 84 14.11 5.06 -11.37
C HIS A 84 14.54 5.64 -12.73
N ARG A 85 13.58 5.89 -13.63
CA ARG A 85 13.83 6.51 -14.96
C ARG A 85 14.28 7.97 -14.86
N GLY A 86 14.14 8.56 -13.68
CA GLY A 86 14.59 9.90 -13.41
C GLY A 86 13.73 11.00 -13.99
N GLU A 87 12.47 10.68 -14.26
CA GLU A 87 11.44 11.65 -14.61
C GLU A 87 11.32 12.70 -13.50
N VAL A 88 10.93 13.93 -13.86
CA VAL A 88 10.71 14.99 -12.87
C VAL A 88 9.50 14.59 -12.03
N LEU A 89 9.76 14.21 -10.78
CA LEU A 89 8.74 13.87 -9.80
C LEU A 89 8.53 15.07 -8.89
N ASP A 90 7.31 15.59 -8.86
CA ASP A 90 6.86 16.40 -7.74
C ASP A 90 6.69 15.47 -6.53
N THR A 91 7.66 15.51 -5.63
CA THR A 91 7.69 14.62 -4.47
C THR A 91 6.50 14.83 -3.55
N ALA A 92 6.01 16.07 -3.42
CA ALA A 92 4.85 16.36 -2.59
C ALA A 92 3.58 15.75 -3.20
N LEU A 93 3.43 15.83 -4.53
CA LEU A 93 2.31 15.19 -5.22
C LEU A 93 2.36 13.66 -5.09
N VAL A 94 3.54 13.06 -5.27
CA VAL A 94 3.71 11.62 -5.11
C VAL A 94 3.42 11.18 -3.68
N GLN A 95 3.99 11.87 -2.68
CA GLN A 95 3.77 11.56 -1.27
C GLN A 95 2.29 11.61 -0.94
N HIS A 96 1.58 12.64 -1.41
CA HIS A 96 0.14 12.74 -1.25
C HIS A 96 -0.60 11.56 -1.90
N GLU A 97 -0.31 11.25 -3.17
CA GLU A 97 -0.96 10.16 -3.89
C GLU A 97 -0.73 8.80 -3.20
N VAL A 98 0.51 8.48 -2.83
CA VAL A 98 0.86 7.21 -2.17
C VAL A 98 0.24 7.15 -0.77
N SER A 99 0.19 8.26 -0.03
CA SER A 99 -0.49 8.31 1.27
C SER A 99 -1.99 8.02 1.15
N GLN A 100 -2.65 8.55 0.10
CA GLN A 100 -4.06 8.28 -0.16
C GLN A 100 -4.31 6.81 -0.53
N LEU A 101 -3.39 6.18 -1.27
CA LEU A 101 -3.47 4.75 -1.58
C LEU A 101 -3.33 3.89 -0.32
N LEU A 102 -2.38 4.23 0.56
CA LEU A 102 -2.18 3.54 1.84
C LEU A 102 -3.41 3.64 2.74
N GLU A 103 -3.99 4.84 2.88
CA GLU A 103 -5.20 5.02 3.70
C GLU A 103 -6.41 4.29 3.12
N ALA A 104 -6.62 4.36 1.80
CA ALA A 104 -7.71 3.65 1.15
C ALA A 104 -7.56 2.12 1.29
N SER A 105 -6.33 1.59 1.23
CA SER A 105 -6.06 0.18 1.52
C SER A 105 -6.29 -0.19 2.98
N ALA A 106 -5.96 0.70 3.92
CA ALA A 106 -6.24 0.51 5.34
C ALA A 106 -7.76 0.49 5.61
N ASP A 107 -8.52 1.35 4.94
CA ASP A 107 -9.98 1.36 5.03
C ASP A 107 -10.60 0.06 4.51
N GLU A 108 -10.13 -0.46 3.38
CA GLU A 108 -10.59 -1.76 2.86
C GLU A 108 -10.23 -2.92 3.81
N ALA A 109 -9.04 -2.90 4.43
CA ALA A 109 -8.65 -3.89 5.43
C ALA A 109 -9.55 -3.85 6.68
N ARG A 110 -9.80 -2.65 7.22
CA ARG A 110 -10.71 -2.42 8.36
C ARG A 110 -12.13 -2.87 8.03
N GLU A 111 -12.59 -2.58 6.81
CA GLU A 111 -13.91 -2.98 6.31
C GLU A 111 -14.05 -4.50 6.28
N TRP A 112 -13.06 -5.19 5.71
CA TRP A 112 -13.08 -6.65 5.62
C TRP A 112 -13.09 -7.31 7.00
N LEU A 113 -12.21 -6.84 7.91
CA LEU A 113 -12.16 -7.31 9.30
C LEU A 113 -13.52 -7.11 9.99
N ARG A 114 -14.14 -5.94 9.83
CA ARG A 114 -15.45 -5.65 10.40
C ARG A 114 -16.52 -6.57 9.84
N GLN A 115 -16.58 -6.81 8.54
CA GLN A 115 -17.59 -7.69 7.93
C GLN A 115 -17.43 -9.15 8.36
N ARG A 116 -16.20 -9.61 8.64
CA ARG A 116 -15.92 -11.01 8.93
C ARG A 116 -16.14 -11.39 10.40
N PHE A 117 -15.94 -10.45 11.31
CA PHE A 117 -15.93 -10.69 12.76
C PHE A 117 -16.96 -9.86 13.55
N SER A 118 -17.89 -9.17 12.87
CA SER A 118 -19.06 -8.52 13.50
C SER A 118 -20.16 -9.50 13.90
#